data_AF-A0A7V1CVZ2-F1
#
_entry.id   AF-A0A7V1CVZ2-F1
#
_cell.length_a   1.000
_cell.length_b   1.000
_cell.length_c   1.000
_cell.angle_alpha   90.00
_cell.angle_beta   90.00
_cell.angle_gamma   90.00
#
_symmetry.space_group_name_H-M   'P 1'
#
loop_
_entity.id
_entity.type
_entity.pdbx_description
1 polymer ?
#
loop_
_entity_poly.entity_id
_entity_poly.type
_entity_poly.pdbx_seq_one_letter_code
_entity_poly.pdbx_strand_id
1 'polypeptide(L)' 'MGYQSTQNLNVIVEKHASLVKKVACHLIARLPPSVQLDDLIQSGMIGLIEASKNFDATKG' A
#
# COMPACT_ATOMS: atom_id res chain seq x y z
N MET A 1 9.15 -9.33 22.69
CA MET A 1 7.92 -10.02 22.24
C MET A 1 7.17 -9.09 21.28
N GLY A 2 7.69 -8.89 20.06
CA GLY A 2 7.14 -7.94 19.08
C GLY A 2 7.36 -8.32 17.60
N TYR A 3 7.87 -9.53 17.34
CA TYR A 3 8.21 -9.95 15.97
C TYR A 3 7.00 -10.49 15.18
N GLN A 4 5.95 -10.98 15.86
CA GLN A 4 4.78 -11.58 15.21
C GLN A 4 3.90 -10.55 14.48
N SER A 5 3.70 -9.35 15.04
CA SER A 5 2.90 -8.31 14.39
C SER A 5 3.57 -7.78 13.12
N THR A 6 4.90 -7.60 13.16
CA THR A 6 5.68 -7.17 12.00
C THR A 6 5.70 -8.22 10.88
N GLN A 7 5.77 -9.51 11.23
CA GLN A 7 5.67 -10.60 10.25
C GLN A 7 4.31 -10.62 9.55
N ASN A 8 3.21 -10.43 10.28
CA ASN A 8 1.87 -10.37 9.68
C ASN A 8 1.70 -9.17 8.76
N LEU A 9 2.25 -8.00 9.13
CA LEU A 9 2.24 -6.82 8.26
C LEU A 9 3.01 -7.08 6.96
N ASN A 10 4.20 -7.69 7.01
CA ASN A 10 4.96 -8.02 5.81
C ASN A 10 4.17 -8.91 4.85
N VAL A 11 3.47 -9.93 5.36
CA VAL A 11 2.62 -10.81 4.52
C VAL A 11 1.48 -10.03 3.86
N ILE A 12 0.84 -9.13 4.58
CA ILE A 12 -0.24 -8.29 4.03
C ILE A 12 0.33 -7.34 2.96
N VAL A 13 1.47 -6.72 3.24
CA VAL A 13 2.17 -5.81 2.33
C VAL A 13 2.55 -6.55 1.04
N GLU A 14 3.20 -7.71 1.13
CA GLU A 14 3.59 -8.52 -0.02
C GLU A 14 2.37 -8.95 -0.85
N LYS A 15 1.29 -9.37 -0.19
CA LYS A 15 0.04 -9.78 -0.86
C LYS A 15 -0.60 -8.66 -1.68
N HIS A 16 -0.51 -7.40 -1.22
CA HIS A 16 -1.19 -6.27 -1.84
C HIS A 16 -0.27 -5.31 -2.61
N ALA A 17 1.06 -5.49 -2.56
CA ALA A 17 2.03 -4.65 -3.25
C ALA A 17 1.76 -4.56 -4.77
N SER A 18 1.36 -5.68 -5.39
CA SER A 18 1.01 -5.70 -6.82
C SER A 18 -0.20 -4.82 -7.16
N LEU A 19 -1.18 -4.71 -6.25
CA LEU A 19 -2.34 -3.85 -6.41
C LEU A 19 -1.95 -2.37 -6.29
N VAL A 20 -1.13 -2.02 -5.28
CA VAL A 20 -0.60 -0.66 -5.12
C VAL A 20 0.11 -0.21 -6.40
N LYS A 21 0.98 -1.06 -6.95
CA LYS A 21 1.67 -0.78 -8.21
C LYS A 21 0.71 -0.59 -9.38
N LYS A 22 -0.31 -1.45 -9.53
CA LYS A 22 -1.32 -1.32 -10.60
C LYS A 22 -2.09 -0.01 -10.53
N VAL A 23 -2.47 0.42 -9.32
CA VAL A 23 -3.17 1.70 -9.10
C VAL A 23 -2.23 2.86 -9.40
N ALA A 24 -0.98 2.84 -8.90
CA ALA A 24 0.01 3.87 -9.19
C ALA A 24 0.26 4.04 -10.71
N CYS A 25 0.37 2.92 -11.45
CA CYS A 25 0.47 2.94 -12.92
C CYS A 25 -0.77 3.52 -13.62
N HIS A 26 -1.97 3.33 -13.07
CA HIS A 26 -3.18 3.97 -13.61
C HIS A 26 -3.23 5.47 -13.29
N LEU A 27 -2.79 5.87 -12.10
CA LEU A 27 -2.79 7.27 -11.68
C LEU A 27 -1.77 8.08 -12.49
N ILE A 28 -0.55 7.57 -12.69
CA ILE A 28 0.51 8.30 -13.41
C ILE A 28 0.10 8.64 -14.85
N ALA A 29 -0.74 7.81 -15.49
CA ALA A 29 -1.27 8.07 -16.84
C ALA A 29 -2.16 9.33 -16.93
N ARG A 30 -2.59 9.89 -15.80
CA ARG A 30 -3.50 11.05 -15.72
C ARG A 30 -2.90 12.23 -14.97
N LEU A 31 -1.62 12.17 -14.59
CA LEU A 31 -0.94 13.19 -13.79
C LEU A 31 0.10 13.97 -14.62
N PRO A 32 0.48 15.18 -14.18
CA PRO A 32 1.55 15.94 -14.83
C PRO A 32 2.90 15.20 -14.79
N PRO A 33 3.82 15.49 -15.73
CA PRO A 33 5.13 14.84 -15.80
C PRO A 33 6.06 15.12 -14.61
N SER A 34 5.71 16.09 -13.76
CA SER A 34 6.42 16.37 -12.51
C SER A 34 6.20 15.30 -11.43
N VAL A 35 5.16 14.46 -11.56
CA VAL A 35 4.87 13.39 -10.61
C VAL A 35 5.69 12.15 -10.98
N GLN A 36 6.31 11.51 -10.00
CA GLN A 36 7.08 10.29 -10.21
C GLN A 36 6.27 9.06 -9.81
N LEU A 37 6.40 7.99 -10.58
CA LEU A 37 5.72 6.72 -10.29
C LEU A 37 6.15 6.14 -8.94
N ASP A 38 7.43 6.25 -8.60
CA ASP A 38 7.97 5.71 -7.36
C ASP A 38 7.41 6.43 -6.12
N ASP A 39 7.13 7.73 -6.22
CA ASP A 39 6.47 8.49 -5.14
C ASP A 39 5.04 8.00 -4.90
N LEU A 40 4.30 7.69 -5.98
CA LEU A 40 2.94 7.16 -5.90
C LEU A 40 2.95 5.76 -5.29
N ILE A 41 3.90 4.91 -5.68
CA ILE A 41 4.06 3.57 -5.13
C ILE A 41 4.37 3.69 -3.63
N GLN A 42 5.36 4.48 -3.24
CA GLN A 42 5.72 4.64 -1.83
C GLN A 42 4.57 5.20 -0.99
N SER A 43 3.89 6.25 -1.46
CA SER A 43 2.71 6.81 -0.79
C SER A 43 1.59 5.78 -0.65
N GLY A 44 1.37 4.96 -1.69
CA GLY A 44 0.41 3.87 -1.65
C GLY A 44 0.79 2.75 -0.67
N MET A 45 2.07 2.44 -0.53
CA MET A 45 2.56 1.47 0.46
C MET A 45 2.36 1.97 1.90
N ILE A 46 2.61 3.25 2.15
CA ILE A 46 2.33 3.88 3.46
C ILE A 46 0.84 3.79 3.78
N GLY A 47 -0.02 4.17 2.83
CA GLY A 47 -1.48 4.07 2.99
C GLY A 47 -1.97 2.64 3.22
N LEU A 48 -1.39 1.65 2.53
CA LEU A 48 -1.69 0.23 2.74
C LEU A 48 -1.34 -0.21 4.17
N ILE A 49 -0.18 0.18 4.70
CA ILE A 49 0.24 -0.16 6.07
C ILE A 49 -0.72 0.45 7.09
N GLU A 50 -1.11 1.71 6.89
CA GLU A 50 -2.05 2.40 7.79
C GLU A 50 -3.45 1.79 7.73
N ALA A 51 -3.96 1.50 6.53
CA ALA A 51 -5.22 0.80 6.35
C ALA A 51 -5.20 -0.58 7.02
N SER A 52 -4.10 -1.33 6.88
CA SER A 52 -3.94 -2.65 7.51
C SER A 52 -3.98 -2.60 9.03
N LYS A 53 -3.46 -1.52 9.64
CA LYS A 53 -3.51 -1.32 11.10
C LYS A 53 -4.91 -0.96 11.60
N ASN A 54 -5.69 -0.25 10.78
CA ASN A 54 -7.02 0.23 11.13
C ASN A 54 -8.16 -0.67 10.61
N PHE A 55 -7.82 -1.73 9.87
CA PHE A 55 -8.80 -2.62 9.29
C PHE A 55 -9.51 -3.44 10.36
N ASP A 56 -10.84 -3.39 10.35
CA ASP A 56 -11.71 -4.15 11.24
C ASP A 56 -12.63 -5.03 10.38
N ALA A 57 -12.40 -6.34 10.42
CA ALA A 57 -13.13 -7.32 9.62
C ALA A 57 -14.63 -7.43 10.00
N THR A 58 -15.05 -6.85 11.13
CA THR A 58 -16.44 -6.88 11.58
C THR A 58 -17.30 -5.77 10.98
N LYS A 59 -16.68 -4.78 10.32
CA LYS A 59 -17.35 -3.61 9.74
C LYS A 59 -17.72 -3.80 8.25
N GLY A 60 -18.38 -4.91 7.94
CA GLY A 60 -18.82 -5.29 6.59
C GLY A 60 -20.23 -4.85 6.25
#